data_AF-A0A2Z6LLA4-F1
#
_entry.id   AF-A0A2Z6LLA4-F1
#
_cell.length_a   1.000
_cell.length_b   1.000
_cell.length_c   1.000
_cell.angle_alpha   90.00
_cell.angle_beta   90.00
_cell.angle_gamma   90.00
#
_symmetry.space_group_name_H-M   'P 1'
#
loop_
_entity.id
_entity.type
_entity.pdbx_description
1 polymer ?
#
loop_
_entity_poly.entity_id
_entity_poly.type
_entity_poly.pdbx_seq_one_letter_code
_entity_poly.pdbx_strand_id
1 'polypeptide(L)'
;MSKIGRNIPTRFERLAATFESDDVTRVIICESSGSEHSPETENSTDLSDLKSFMEKSSVRAVLGKEDAAVLHDKENCDFEWYDYSEKKEILQDIFDSSDDEVKEKLRREVELAIQLVAREKSSPEYKRLIMSGLRERGFDAGLCKTRWERKGRFLAGDYEYVDVNYGGNRYIVEISLMAEFEIARPTHQYSSLLDVFPLVFVGKVEEIKKV
;
A
#
# COMPACT_ATOMS: atom_id res chain seq x y z
N MET A 1 -26.81 58.01 23.29
CA MET A 1 -26.11 58.28 22.02
C MET A 1 -24.60 58.13 22.23
N SER A 2 -23.98 57.31 21.38
CA SER A 2 -22.55 57.19 20.97
C SER A 2 -21.34 57.11 21.93
N LYS A 3 -20.56 56.06 21.65
CA LYS A 3 -19.22 55.57 22.02
C LYS A 3 -18.07 56.60 22.12
N ILE A 4 -17.03 56.24 22.90
CA ILE A 4 -15.58 56.22 22.58
C ILE A 4 -14.93 55.40 23.75
N GLY A 5 -14.14 54.34 23.62
CA GLY A 5 -12.97 54.11 22.77
C GLY A 5 -11.69 54.37 23.58
N ARG A 6 -11.25 53.45 24.46
CA ARG A 6 -9.94 53.54 25.14
C ARG A 6 -9.00 52.48 24.57
N ASN A 7 -7.96 52.96 23.89
CA ASN A 7 -6.86 52.17 23.35
C ASN A 7 -5.70 52.22 24.36
N ILE A 8 -5.25 51.07 24.87
CA ILE A 8 -4.12 50.97 25.80
C ILE A 8 -2.93 50.39 25.04
N PRO A 9 -1.79 51.11 24.91
CA PRO A 9 -0.58 50.53 24.35
C PRO A 9 0.17 49.79 25.47
N THR A 10 0.30 48.48 25.36
CA THR A 10 1.19 47.69 26.24
C THR A 10 2.35 47.16 25.41
N ARG A 11 3.52 47.74 25.68
CA ARG A 11 4.83 47.35 25.14
C ARG A 11 5.32 46.17 25.99
N PHE A 12 5.45 44.99 25.39
CA PHE A 12 6.03 43.83 26.07
C PHE A 12 7.55 43.79 25.87
N GLU A 13 8.25 43.79 26.98
CA GLU A 13 9.69 43.70 27.13
C GLU A 13 10.13 42.25 26.91
N ARG A 14 11.15 42.02 26.06
CA ARG A 14 11.71 40.68 25.84
C ARG A 14 12.78 40.41 26.89
N LEU A 15 12.54 39.44 27.76
CA LEU A 15 13.56 38.87 28.64
C LEU A 15 14.23 37.70 27.91
N ALA A 16 15.55 37.81 27.68
CA ALA A 16 16.40 36.72 27.26
C ALA A 16 16.94 36.03 28.52
N ALA A 17 16.67 34.73 28.67
CA ALA A 17 17.26 33.89 29.71
C ALA A 17 18.33 32.98 29.08
N THR A 18 19.56 33.20 29.53
CA THR A 18 20.73 32.34 29.34
C THR A 18 20.55 31.09 30.22
N PHE A 19 20.76 29.90 29.65
CA PHE A 19 20.90 28.67 30.43
C PHE A 19 22.28 28.08 30.18
N GLU A 20 23.14 28.14 31.21
CA GLU A 20 24.24 27.21 31.42
C GLU A 20 23.81 26.22 32.51
N SER A 21 23.93 24.92 32.22
CA SER A 21 24.42 23.90 33.18
C SER A 21 24.43 22.50 32.54
N ASP A 22 25.63 22.08 32.15
CA ASP A 22 26.33 20.81 32.37
C ASP A 22 25.62 19.44 32.45
N ASP A 23 26.25 18.53 31.70
CA ASP A 23 26.53 17.11 31.94
C ASP A 23 25.38 16.11 32.15
N VAL A 24 25.26 15.18 31.19
CA VAL A 24 25.41 13.73 31.43
C VAL A 24 25.25 12.98 30.09
N THR A 25 26.39 12.43 29.64
CA THR A 25 26.57 11.13 28.95
C THR A 25 25.63 10.76 27.79
N ARG A 26 26.09 10.97 26.55
CA ARG A 26 25.69 10.13 25.42
C ARG A 26 26.92 9.44 24.83
N VAL A 27 26.94 8.13 25.04
CA VAL A 27 27.82 7.16 24.41
C VAL A 27 27.80 7.36 22.90
N ILE A 28 28.96 7.65 22.34
CA ILE A 28 29.23 7.75 20.92
C ILE A 28 29.16 6.34 20.34
N ILE A 29 28.28 6.16 19.36
CA ILE A 29 28.07 4.90 18.64
C ILE A 29 29.32 4.60 17.83
N CYS A 30 29.88 3.42 18.08
CA CYS A 30 31.03 2.87 17.38
C CYS A 30 30.74 2.66 15.88
N GLU A 31 31.74 3.00 15.08
CA GLU A 31 31.85 2.78 13.63
C GLU A 31 31.89 1.29 13.26
N SER A 32 31.37 0.93 12.09
CA SER A 32 31.80 -0.28 11.38
C SER A 32 31.65 -0.17 9.85
N SER A 33 32.82 -0.09 9.22
CA SER A 33 33.27 -0.54 7.89
C SER A 33 32.30 -0.62 6.71
N GLY A 34 32.52 0.28 5.74
CA GLY A 34 32.11 0.12 4.35
C GLY A 34 33.07 -0.77 3.56
N SER A 35 32.52 -1.51 2.60
CA SER A 35 33.26 -2.05 1.47
C SER A 35 32.55 -1.67 0.17
N GLU A 36 33.34 -1.09 -0.74
CA GLU A 36 32.93 -0.66 -2.07
C GLU A 36 33.23 -1.79 -3.06
N HIS A 37 32.25 -2.20 -3.85
CA HIS A 37 32.52 -2.85 -5.13
C HIS A 37 31.45 -2.46 -6.15
N SER A 38 31.79 -1.48 -6.97
CA SER A 38 31.12 -1.21 -8.25
C SER A 38 31.52 -2.27 -9.29
N PRO A 39 30.59 -2.61 -10.18
CA PRO A 39 30.93 -2.47 -11.59
C PRO A 39 29.89 -1.63 -12.33
N GLU A 40 30.44 -0.63 -13.02
CA GLU A 40 29.87 0.10 -14.14
C GLU A 40 29.23 -0.87 -15.15
N THR A 41 27.96 -0.70 -15.51
CA THR A 41 27.53 -0.89 -16.90
C THR A 41 26.26 -0.08 -17.16
N GLU A 42 26.46 1.02 -17.86
CA GLU A 42 25.50 1.78 -18.64
C GLU A 42 24.57 0.83 -19.42
N ASN A 43 23.25 0.98 -19.30
CA ASN A 43 22.35 0.54 -20.38
C ASN A 43 21.26 1.59 -20.57
N SER A 44 21.52 2.53 -21.49
CA SER A 44 20.53 3.47 -22.00
C SER A 44 19.39 2.68 -22.63
N THR A 45 18.31 2.49 -21.89
CA THR A 45 17.13 1.80 -22.41
C THR A 45 16.37 2.79 -23.28
N ASP A 46 16.25 2.47 -24.56
CA ASP A 46 15.53 3.25 -25.56
C ASP A 46 14.04 3.31 -25.21
N LEU A 47 13.51 4.53 -25.05
CA LEU A 47 12.12 4.81 -24.65
C LEU A 47 11.23 5.18 -25.85
N SER A 48 11.69 4.89 -27.07
CA SER A 48 10.99 5.13 -28.33
C SER A 48 9.60 4.46 -28.37
N ASP A 49 9.46 3.26 -27.81
CA ASP A 49 8.20 2.50 -27.79
C ASP A 49 7.11 3.14 -26.91
N LEU A 50 7.49 3.84 -25.83
CA LEU A 50 6.51 4.46 -24.93
C LEU A 50 5.80 5.65 -25.57
N LYS A 51 6.46 6.34 -26.52
CA LYS A 51 5.82 7.44 -27.27
C LYS A 51 4.74 6.96 -28.22
N SER A 52 4.95 5.83 -28.88
CA SER A 52 3.99 5.23 -29.82
C SER A 52 2.68 4.83 -29.12
N PHE A 53 2.76 4.38 -27.87
CA PHE A 53 1.59 4.02 -27.05
C PHE A 53 0.63 5.20 -26.82
N MET A 54 1.14 6.42 -26.61
CA MET A 54 0.29 7.59 -26.36
C MET A 54 -0.38 8.14 -27.63
N GLU A 55 0.29 8.05 -28.79
CA GLU A 55 -0.28 8.54 -30.06
C GLU A 55 -1.48 7.73 -30.53
N LYS A 56 -1.53 6.43 -30.21
CA LYS A 56 -2.67 5.56 -30.54
C LYS A 56 -3.92 5.80 -29.67
N SER A 57 -3.84 6.61 -28.61
CA SER A 57 -5.00 6.97 -27.77
C SER A 57 -5.74 8.22 -28.27
N SER A 58 -5.27 8.90 -29.30
CA SER A 58 -5.99 10.04 -29.90
C SER A 58 -7.12 9.54 -30.79
N VAL A 59 -8.24 9.18 -30.18
CA VAL A 59 -9.50 8.92 -30.89
C VAL A 59 -9.86 10.16 -31.70
N ARG A 60 -9.73 10.07 -33.02
CA ARG A 60 -10.05 11.14 -33.96
C ARG A 60 -11.55 11.38 -33.91
N ALA A 61 -11.97 12.52 -33.33
CA ALA A 61 -13.34 13.00 -33.46
C ALA A 61 -13.62 13.29 -34.94
N VAL A 62 -14.42 12.44 -35.59
CA VAL A 62 -14.93 12.68 -36.94
C VAL A 62 -16.44 12.89 -36.84
N LEU A 63 -16.85 14.15 -37.03
CA LEU A 63 -18.21 14.54 -37.34
C LEU A 63 -18.64 13.87 -38.64
N GLY A 64 -19.84 13.29 -38.63
CA GLY A 64 -20.29 12.31 -39.61
C GLY A 64 -20.63 12.80 -41.00
N LYS A 65 -20.72 11.83 -41.91
CA LYS A 65 -21.79 11.60 -42.88
C LYS A 65 -21.62 10.20 -43.48
N GLU A 66 -22.64 9.37 -43.22
CA GLU A 66 -23.24 8.33 -44.06
C GLU A 66 -22.55 8.06 -45.42
N ASP A 67 -21.99 6.85 -45.57
CA ASP A 67 -22.28 5.92 -46.67
C ASP A 67 -21.69 4.53 -46.39
N ALA A 68 -22.45 3.50 -46.77
CA ALA A 68 -22.22 2.11 -46.45
C ALA A 68 -20.99 1.52 -47.16
N ALA A 69 -20.03 1.03 -46.38
CA ALA A 69 -19.09 -0.01 -46.80
C ALA A 69 -18.89 -0.98 -45.64
N VAL A 70 -19.45 -2.18 -45.78
CA VAL A 70 -19.12 -3.34 -44.96
C VAL A 70 -17.67 -3.68 -45.26
N LEU A 71 -16.75 -3.23 -44.42
CA LEU A 71 -15.42 -3.83 -44.32
C LEU A 71 -15.42 -4.71 -43.08
N HIS A 72 -15.58 -6.00 -43.33
CA HIS A 72 -15.18 -7.07 -42.43
C HIS A 72 -13.64 -7.10 -42.39
N ASP A 73 -12.99 -6.05 -41.85
CA ASP A 73 -11.56 -6.11 -41.56
C ASP A 73 -11.37 -6.68 -40.17
N LYS A 74 -11.45 -8.00 -40.16
CA LYS A 74 -10.89 -8.89 -39.16
C LYS A 74 -9.37 -8.83 -39.31
N GLU A 75 -8.76 -7.67 -39.07
CA GLU A 75 -7.32 -7.60 -38.84
C GLU A 75 -7.05 -8.09 -37.43
N ASN A 76 -6.74 -9.37 -37.43
CA ASN A 76 -6.10 -10.17 -36.41
C ASN A 76 -4.96 -9.39 -35.73
N CYS A 77 -5.31 -8.51 -34.80
CA CYS A 77 -4.41 -8.18 -33.72
C CYS A 77 -4.27 -9.49 -32.97
N ASP A 78 -3.11 -10.14 -33.11
CA ASP A 78 -2.60 -11.09 -32.14
C ASP A 78 -2.34 -10.30 -30.83
N PHE A 79 -3.43 -9.77 -30.28
CA PHE A 79 -3.50 -9.16 -28.98
C PHE A 79 -3.50 -10.37 -28.08
N GLU A 80 -2.31 -10.77 -27.64
CA GLU A 80 -2.12 -11.80 -26.64
C GLU A 80 -3.14 -11.56 -25.54
N TRP A 81 -4.24 -12.31 -25.59
CA TRP A 81 -5.20 -12.36 -24.51
C TRP A 81 -4.45 -13.07 -23.41
N TYR A 82 -3.73 -12.30 -22.59
CA TYR A 82 -3.10 -12.81 -21.38
C TYR A 82 -4.17 -13.60 -20.63
N ASP A 83 -3.90 -14.89 -20.43
CA ASP A 83 -4.83 -15.73 -19.69
C ASP A 83 -4.75 -15.37 -18.21
N TYR A 84 -5.58 -14.39 -17.82
CA TYR A 84 -5.76 -14.01 -16.43
C TYR A 84 -6.55 -15.07 -15.65
N SER A 85 -7.08 -16.11 -16.30
CA SER A 85 -7.78 -17.23 -15.64
C SER A 85 -6.80 -18.04 -14.80
N GLU A 86 -5.65 -18.43 -15.38
CA GLU A 86 -4.59 -19.13 -14.63
C GLU A 86 -4.13 -18.32 -13.41
N LYS A 87 -3.92 -17.01 -13.58
CA LYS A 87 -3.54 -16.11 -12.48
C LYS A 87 -4.62 -16.01 -11.41
N LYS A 88 -5.90 -16.02 -11.81
CA LYS A 88 -7.04 -16.01 -10.89
C LYS A 88 -7.11 -17.30 -10.09
N GLU A 89 -6.88 -18.45 -10.71
CA GLU A 89 -6.80 -19.74 -10.02
C GLU A 89 -5.65 -19.77 -9.01
N ILE A 90 -4.46 -19.26 -9.40
CA ILE A 90 -3.32 -19.15 -8.48
C ILE A 90 -3.65 -18.24 -7.29
N LEU A 91 -4.30 -17.09 -7.52
CA LEU A 91 -4.71 -16.20 -6.42
C LEU A 91 -5.76 -16.87 -5.52
N GLN A 92 -6.70 -17.62 -6.09
CA GLN A 92 -7.69 -18.37 -5.32
C GLN A 92 -7.02 -19.42 -4.43
N ASP A 93 -6.03 -20.15 -4.95
CA ASP A 93 -5.24 -21.13 -4.20
C ASP A 93 -4.44 -20.47 -3.07
N ILE A 94 -3.79 -19.33 -3.33
CA ILE A 94 -3.04 -18.57 -2.30
C ILE A 94 -3.97 -18.08 -1.18
N PHE A 95 -5.19 -17.65 -1.52
CA PHE A 95 -6.16 -17.14 -0.56
C PHE A 95 -7.05 -18.20 0.07
N ASP A 96 -6.96 -19.46 -0.37
CA ASP A 96 -7.75 -20.52 0.21
C ASP A 96 -7.32 -20.75 1.66
N SER A 97 -8.27 -20.54 2.56
CA SER A 97 -8.10 -20.66 4.00
C SER A 97 -8.67 -21.96 4.55
N SER A 98 -9.16 -22.84 3.67
CA SER A 98 -9.95 -24.04 3.99
C SER A 98 -9.28 -24.98 5.01
N ASP A 99 -7.95 -25.03 5.04
CA ASP A 99 -7.19 -25.99 5.85
C ASP A 99 -6.72 -25.45 7.22
N ASP A 100 -7.01 -24.20 7.58
CA ASP A 100 -6.48 -23.59 8.82
C ASP A 100 -7.56 -22.94 9.70
N GLU A 101 -8.02 -23.72 10.69
CA GLU A 101 -8.98 -23.27 11.70
C GLU A 101 -8.53 -21.99 12.44
N VAL A 102 -7.21 -21.80 12.62
CA VAL A 102 -6.66 -20.60 13.28
C VAL A 102 -6.78 -19.39 12.35
N LYS A 103 -6.51 -19.53 11.05
CA LYS A 103 -6.74 -18.45 10.08
C LYS A 103 -8.20 -18.03 10.06
N GLU A 104 -9.12 -18.99 10.01
CA GLU A 104 -10.56 -18.72 10.02
C GLU A 104 -11.04 -18.08 11.33
N LYS A 105 -10.45 -18.48 12.47
CA LYS A 105 -10.71 -17.81 13.75
C LYS A 105 -10.21 -16.37 13.73
N LEU A 106 -8.95 -16.14 13.33
CA LEU A 106 -8.37 -14.80 13.26
C LEU A 106 -9.16 -13.90 12.31
N ARG A 107 -9.50 -14.40 11.13
CA ARG A 107 -10.30 -13.68 10.13
C ARG A 107 -11.62 -13.20 10.73
N ARG A 108 -12.38 -14.08 11.38
CA ARG A 108 -13.65 -13.73 12.04
C ARG A 108 -13.46 -12.64 13.10
N GLU A 109 -12.42 -12.76 13.93
CA GLU A 109 -12.16 -11.78 14.99
C GLU A 109 -11.72 -10.42 14.44
N VAL A 110 -10.97 -10.40 13.34
CA VAL A 110 -10.61 -9.19 12.61
C VAL A 110 -11.85 -8.55 11.98
N GLU A 111 -12.72 -9.33 11.34
CA GLU A 111 -13.97 -8.83 10.76
C GLU A 111 -14.89 -8.22 11.83
N LEU A 112 -14.98 -8.82 13.02
CA LEU A 112 -15.69 -8.25 14.17
C LEU A 112 -15.04 -6.95 14.66
N ALA A 113 -13.71 -6.90 14.74
CA ALA A 113 -13.01 -5.67 15.09
C ALA A 113 -13.26 -4.56 14.06
N ILE A 114 -13.29 -4.89 12.77
CA ILE A 114 -13.62 -3.94 11.69
C ILE A 114 -15.00 -3.32 11.87
N GLN A 115 -16.01 -4.13 12.20
CA GLN A 115 -17.38 -3.64 12.42
C GLN A 115 -17.49 -2.68 13.62
N LEU A 116 -16.61 -2.82 14.61
CA LEU A 116 -16.59 -1.97 15.81
C LEU A 116 -15.81 -0.67 15.60
N VAL A 117 -14.96 -0.58 14.58
CA VAL A 117 -14.17 0.61 14.30
C VAL A 117 -14.99 1.63 13.53
N ALA A 118 -15.41 2.69 14.22
CA ALA A 118 -16.06 3.86 13.62
C ALA A 118 -15.04 4.85 13.03
N ARG A 119 -14.16 4.38 12.13
CA ARG A 119 -13.21 5.21 11.38
C ARG A 119 -13.10 4.76 9.93
N GLU A 120 -12.68 5.68 9.07
CA GLU A 120 -12.37 5.38 7.67
C GLU A 120 -11.20 4.40 7.57
N LYS A 121 -11.28 3.46 6.62
CA LYS A 121 -10.24 2.44 6.38
C LYS A 121 -8.87 3.05 6.00
N SER A 122 -8.89 4.25 5.41
CA SER A 122 -7.72 5.03 5.00
C SER A 122 -7.00 5.75 6.15
N SER A 123 -7.59 5.77 7.35
CA SER A 123 -6.96 6.43 8.51
C SER A 123 -5.70 5.67 8.92
N PRO A 124 -4.59 6.38 9.23
CA PRO A 124 -3.36 5.76 9.71
C PRO A 124 -3.53 5.09 11.09
N GLU A 125 -4.64 5.34 11.79
CA GLU A 125 -4.97 4.67 13.04
C GLU A 125 -5.84 3.42 12.84
N TYR A 126 -6.32 3.15 11.63
CA TYR A 126 -7.30 2.09 11.37
C TYR A 126 -6.75 0.71 11.75
N LYS A 127 -5.59 0.31 11.23
CA LYS A 127 -4.93 -0.96 11.60
C LYS A 127 -4.59 -1.04 13.09
N ARG A 128 -4.25 0.10 13.72
CA ARG A 128 -4.00 0.18 15.17
C ARG A 128 -5.25 -0.11 15.99
N LEU A 129 -6.41 0.39 15.59
CA LEU A 129 -7.67 0.11 16.27
C LEU A 129 -8.05 -1.37 16.17
N ILE A 130 -7.86 -1.97 15.00
CA ILE A 130 -8.06 -3.42 14.81
C ILE A 130 -7.13 -4.23 15.70
N MET A 131 -5.83 -3.90 15.72
CA MET A 131 -4.85 -4.53 16.60
C MET A 131 -5.27 -4.41 18.08
N SER A 132 -5.74 -3.24 18.53
CA SER A 132 -6.25 -3.07 19.90
C SER A 132 -7.46 -3.97 20.17
N GLY A 133 -8.41 -4.06 19.24
CA GLY A 133 -9.58 -4.94 19.36
C GLY A 133 -9.21 -6.41 19.44
N LEU A 134 -8.19 -6.85 18.71
CA LEU A 134 -7.65 -8.22 18.82
C LEU A 134 -7.01 -8.47 20.20
N ARG A 135 -6.25 -7.50 20.72
CA ARG A 135 -5.65 -7.61 22.06
C ARG A 135 -6.69 -7.71 23.16
N GLU A 136 -7.77 -6.92 23.07
CA GLU A 136 -8.90 -6.98 24.02
C GLU A 136 -9.58 -8.35 24.03
N ARG A 137 -9.52 -9.08 22.92
CA ARG A 137 -10.05 -10.44 22.76
C ARG A 137 -9.04 -11.54 23.13
N GLY A 138 -7.85 -11.17 23.61
CA GLY A 138 -6.84 -12.09 24.13
C GLY A 138 -5.83 -12.59 23.09
N PHE A 139 -5.75 -11.98 21.91
CA PHE A 139 -4.69 -12.30 20.94
C PHE A 139 -3.40 -11.53 21.24
N ASP A 140 -2.25 -12.20 21.08
CA ASP A 140 -0.95 -11.54 21.05
C ASP A 140 -0.76 -10.89 19.67
N ALA A 141 -1.32 -9.69 19.52
CA ALA A 141 -1.29 -8.92 18.27
C ALA A 141 -0.34 -7.72 18.38
N GLY A 142 0.33 -7.36 17.30
CA GLY A 142 1.22 -6.21 17.19
C GLY A 142 1.07 -5.50 15.84
N LEU A 143 1.48 -4.24 15.79
CA LEU A 143 1.53 -3.47 14.55
C LEU A 143 2.97 -3.46 14.06
N CYS A 144 3.23 -4.11 12.92
CA CYS A 144 4.55 -4.18 12.32
C CYS A 144 4.67 -3.16 11.20
N LYS A 145 5.85 -2.53 11.12
CA LYS A 145 6.20 -1.56 10.07
C LYS A 145 7.47 -2.00 9.38
N THR A 146 7.45 -1.94 8.06
CA THR A 146 8.64 -2.11 7.22
C THR A 146 8.86 -0.85 6.39
N ARG A 147 10.11 -0.55 6.09
CA ARG A 147 10.54 0.60 5.27
C ARG A 147 11.64 0.14 4.34
N TRP A 148 11.62 0.62 3.11
CA TRP A 148 12.66 0.34 2.14
C TRP A 148 13.07 1.61 1.41
N GLU A 149 14.37 1.69 1.12
CA GLU A 149 14.95 2.81 0.39
C GLU A 149 14.75 2.64 -1.12
N ARG A 150 14.85 3.76 -1.84
CA ARG A 150 14.79 3.76 -3.29
C ARG A 150 15.98 2.97 -3.84
N LYS A 151 15.71 1.99 -4.71
CA LYS A 151 16.77 1.20 -5.37
C LYS A 151 16.50 1.14 -6.88
N GLY A 152 17.30 1.86 -7.66
CA GLY A 152 17.15 1.95 -9.11
C GLY A 152 15.75 2.44 -9.53
N ARG A 153 14.99 1.55 -10.19
CA ARG A 153 13.60 1.80 -10.61
C ARG A 153 12.56 1.64 -9.50
N PHE A 154 12.91 1.00 -8.38
CA PHE A 154 11.99 0.79 -7.27
C PHE A 154 11.92 2.03 -6.40
N LEU A 155 10.70 2.51 -6.16
CA LEU A 155 10.44 3.65 -5.30
C LEU A 155 10.68 3.27 -3.82
N ALA A 156 11.11 4.25 -3.03
CA ALA A 156 11.11 4.11 -1.58
C ALA A 156 9.65 3.99 -1.09
N GLY A 157 9.46 3.31 0.03
CA GLY A 157 8.13 3.17 0.62
C GLY A 157 8.18 2.63 2.04
N ASP A 158 7.02 2.66 2.66
CA ASP A 158 6.76 2.02 3.93
C ASP A 158 5.46 1.23 3.86
N TYR A 159 5.35 0.25 4.75
CA TYR A 159 4.19 -0.62 4.82
C TYR A 159 3.95 -1.03 6.26
N GLU A 160 2.68 -1.12 6.64
CA GLU A 160 2.23 -1.48 7.97
C GLU A 160 1.26 -2.67 7.89
N TYR A 161 1.38 -3.65 8.77
CA TYR A 161 0.46 -4.79 8.85
C TYR A 161 0.25 -5.22 10.31
N VAL A 162 -0.83 -5.95 10.56
CA VAL A 162 -1.11 -6.53 11.88
C VAL A 162 -0.44 -7.91 11.94
N ASP A 163 0.37 -8.11 12.96
CA ASP A 163 1.06 -9.35 13.24
C ASP A 163 0.42 -10.04 14.43
N VAL A 164 0.13 -11.34 14.35
CA VAL A 164 -0.49 -12.09 15.44
C VAL A 164 0.26 -13.37 15.73
N ASN A 165 0.64 -13.56 16.98
CA ASN A 165 1.20 -14.81 17.47
C ASN A 165 0.09 -15.64 18.15
N TYR A 166 -0.16 -16.83 17.63
CA TYR A 166 -1.16 -17.74 18.18
C TYR A 166 -0.65 -19.18 18.17
N GLY A 167 -0.55 -19.77 19.37
CA GLY A 167 -0.07 -21.15 19.53
C GLY A 167 1.38 -21.36 19.07
N GLY A 168 2.22 -20.32 19.12
CA GLY A 168 3.61 -20.37 18.66
C GLY A 168 3.80 -20.15 17.15
N ASN A 169 2.71 -19.97 16.40
CA ASN A 169 2.73 -19.64 14.98
C ASN A 169 2.46 -18.15 14.77
N ARG A 170 3.14 -17.56 13.78
CA ARG A 170 3.03 -16.14 13.45
C ARG A 170 2.17 -15.95 12.18
N TYR A 171 1.17 -15.09 12.29
CA TYR A 171 0.23 -14.78 11.24
C TYR A 171 0.33 -13.30 10.86
N ILE A 172 0.39 -13.03 9.57
CA ILE A 172 0.28 -11.70 9.00
C ILE A 172 -1.19 -11.49 8.63
N VAL A 173 -1.77 -10.44 9.19
CA VAL A 173 -3.14 -10.01 8.93
C VAL A 173 -3.10 -8.71 8.14
N GLU A 174 -3.66 -8.75 6.93
CA GLU A 174 -3.82 -7.59 6.07
C GLU A 174 -5.29 -7.22 5.90
N ILE A 175 -5.59 -5.93 6.07
CA ILE A 175 -6.93 -5.39 6.04
C ILE A 175 -7.09 -4.64 4.73
N SER A 176 -7.86 -5.22 3.80
CA SER A 176 -8.03 -4.70 2.43
C SER A 176 -6.76 -4.80 1.58
N LEU A 177 -6.14 -5.98 1.52
CA LEU A 177 -4.97 -6.25 0.67
C LEU A 177 -5.17 -5.80 -0.79
N MET A 178 -6.40 -5.95 -1.32
CA MET A 178 -6.81 -5.47 -2.65
C MET A 178 -6.42 -4.01 -2.92
N ALA A 179 -6.51 -3.13 -1.91
CA ALA A 179 -6.25 -1.70 -2.06
C ALA A 179 -4.78 -1.41 -2.41
N GLU A 180 -3.85 -2.29 -2.00
CA GLU A 180 -2.43 -2.19 -2.33
C GLU A 180 -2.14 -2.53 -3.81
N PHE A 181 -3.11 -3.15 -4.50
CA PHE A 181 -3.03 -3.51 -5.91
C PHE A 181 -3.92 -2.64 -6.80
N GLU A 182 -4.57 -1.60 -6.26
CA GLU A 182 -5.34 -0.68 -7.09
C GLU A 182 -4.42 0.20 -7.94
N ILE A 183 -4.70 0.26 -9.24
CA ILE A 183 -3.95 1.09 -10.20
C ILE A 183 -4.87 2.13 -10.84
N ALA A 184 -4.31 3.28 -11.23
CA ALA A 184 -5.08 4.40 -11.74
C ALA A 184 -5.86 4.10 -13.04
N ARG A 185 -5.43 3.10 -13.82
CA ARG A 185 -6.04 2.72 -15.11
C ARG A 185 -6.08 1.19 -15.23
N PRO A 186 -6.98 0.50 -14.50
CA PRO A 186 -7.08 -0.94 -14.59
C PRO A 186 -7.75 -1.34 -15.91
N THR A 187 -7.27 -2.43 -16.51
CA THR A 187 -8.03 -3.11 -17.57
C THR A 187 -9.17 -3.91 -16.95
N HIS A 188 -10.21 -4.24 -17.72
CA HIS A 188 -11.29 -5.10 -17.23
C HIS A 188 -10.78 -6.43 -16.67
N GLN A 189 -9.78 -7.02 -17.34
CA GLN A 189 -9.14 -8.26 -16.90
C GLN A 189 -8.40 -8.07 -15.57
N TYR A 190 -7.67 -6.95 -15.39
CA TYR A 190 -7.00 -6.65 -14.13
C TYR A 190 -8.00 -6.48 -12.99
N SER A 191 -9.09 -5.73 -13.22
CA SER A 191 -10.16 -5.59 -12.23
C SER A 191 -10.73 -6.95 -11.81
N SER A 192 -10.87 -7.90 -12.75
CA SER A 192 -11.38 -9.24 -12.44
C SER A 192 -10.46 -10.10 -11.55
N LEU A 193 -9.16 -9.76 -11.47
CA LEU A 193 -8.24 -10.36 -10.50
C LEU A 193 -8.47 -9.79 -9.09
N LEU A 194 -8.76 -8.48 -8.99
CA LEU A 194 -8.99 -7.84 -7.70
C LEU A 194 -10.24 -8.40 -7.00
N ASP A 195 -11.23 -8.87 -7.76
CA ASP A 195 -12.43 -9.55 -7.24
C ASP A 195 -12.13 -10.84 -6.47
N VAL A 196 -10.93 -11.40 -6.60
CA VAL A 196 -10.50 -12.62 -5.92
C VAL A 196 -9.97 -12.35 -4.52
N PHE A 197 -9.55 -11.11 -4.26
CA PHE A 197 -8.89 -10.77 -3.01
C PHE A 197 -9.85 -10.85 -1.82
N PRO A 198 -9.46 -11.52 -0.73
CA PRO A 198 -10.27 -11.52 0.48
C PRO A 198 -10.27 -10.12 1.11
N LEU A 199 -11.38 -9.76 1.74
CA LEU A 199 -11.49 -8.50 2.51
C LEU A 199 -10.43 -8.45 3.63
N VAL A 200 -10.23 -9.58 4.29
CA VAL A 200 -9.20 -9.78 5.32
C VAL A 200 -8.36 -10.96 4.88
N PHE A 201 -7.09 -10.70 4.64
CA PHE A 201 -6.11 -11.74 4.37
C PHE A 201 -5.44 -12.15 5.69
N VAL A 202 -5.32 -13.45 5.93
CA VAL A 202 -4.58 -14.02 7.05
C VAL A 202 -3.64 -15.08 6.48
N GLY A 203 -2.33 -14.84 6.54
CA GLY A 203 -1.33 -15.76 6.02
C GLY A 203 -0.25 -16.07 7.04
N LYS A 204 0.31 -17.27 6.98
CA LYS A 204 1.52 -17.59 7.75
C LYS A 204 2.75 -17.00 7.08
N VAL A 205 3.78 -16.71 7.87
CA VAL A 205 5.04 -16.15 7.35
C VAL A 205 5.67 -17.06 6.30
N GLU A 206 5.55 -18.38 6.44
CA GLU A 206 6.11 -19.38 5.53
C GLU A 206 5.35 -19.44 4.20
N GLU A 207 4.07 -19.12 4.19
CA GLU A 207 3.23 -19.11 2.98
C GLU A 207 3.53 -17.86 2.16
N ILE A 208 3.65 -16.72 2.83
CA ILE A 208 3.91 -15.42 2.18
C ILE A 208 5.32 -15.40 1.54
N LYS A 209 6.28 -16.14 2.10
CA LYS A 209 7.64 -16.27 1.53
C LYS A 209 7.70 -17.09 0.23
N LYS A 210 6.65 -17.83 -0.13
CA LYS A 210 6.63 -18.66 -1.35
C LYS A 210 6.22 -17.86 -2.59
N VAL A 211 5.69 -16.65 -2.40
CA VAL A 211 5.26 -15.72 -3.44
C VAL A 211 6.38 -14.73 -3.73
#